data_AF-A0A9D3S4W6-F1
#
_entry.id   AF-A0A9D3S4W6-F1
#
_cell.length_a   1.000
_cell.length_b   1.000
_cell.length_c   1.000
_cell.angle_alpha   90.00
_cell.angle_beta   90.00
_cell.angle_gamma   90.00
#
_symmetry.space_group_name_H-M   'P 1'
#
loop_
_entity.id
_entity.type
_entity.pdbx_description
1 polymer ?
#
loop_
_entity_poly.entity_id
_entity_poly.type
_entity_poly.pdbx_seq_one_letter_code
_entity_poly.pdbx_strand_id
1 'polypeptide(L)' 'MEWMAELCGAKVVKDPLLFTGKQRSTQLVVVQPDAEESHAGYRALQKRALVVSRGWLLDSVATYTLQNVDEYRV' A
#
# COMPACT_ATOMS: atom_id res chain seq x y z
N MET A 1 8.14 -8.20 -2.37
CA MET A 1 8.13 -7.52 -1.05
C MET A 1 7.07 -8.08 -0.10
N GLU A 2 6.24 -9.01 -0.54
CA GLU A 2 5.17 -9.60 0.28
C GLU A 2 5.70 -10.24 1.56
N TRP A 3 6.73 -11.07 1.47
CA TRP A 3 7.28 -11.77 2.63
C TRP A 3 7.80 -10.83 3.72
N MET A 4 8.37 -9.68 3.33
CA MET A 4 8.81 -8.64 4.27
C MET A 4 7.63 -8.08 5.07
N ALA A 5 6.50 -7.81 4.40
CA ALA A 5 5.30 -7.34 5.06
C ALA A 5 4.72 -8.42 6.00
N GLU A 6 4.73 -9.68 5.61
CA GLU A 6 4.27 -10.80 6.45
C GLU A 6 5.11 -10.98 7.70
N LEU A 7 6.44 -10.88 7.58
CA LEU A 7 7.35 -10.94 8.74
C LEU A 7 7.12 -9.78 9.72
N CYS A 8 6.64 -8.64 9.24
CA CYS A 8 6.22 -7.50 10.06
C CYS A 8 4.76 -7.59 10.56
N GLY A 9 4.08 -8.74 10.38
CA GLY A 9 2.74 -9.00 10.91
C GLY A 9 1.59 -8.55 10.00
N ALA A 10 1.86 -8.11 8.77
CA ALA A 10 0.81 -7.81 7.80
C ALA A 10 0.24 -9.09 7.18
N LYS A 11 -1.01 -9.02 6.70
CA LYS A 11 -1.61 -10.07 5.87
C LYS A 11 -1.53 -9.67 4.41
N VAL A 12 -0.83 -10.47 3.60
CA VAL A 12 -0.76 -10.24 2.16
C VAL A 12 -2.05 -10.70 1.49
N VAL A 13 -2.56 -9.86 0.60
CA VAL A 13 -3.75 -10.13 -0.22
C VAL A 13 -3.35 -10.07 -1.68
N LYS A 14 -3.64 -11.14 -2.42
CA LYS A 14 -3.24 -11.30 -3.83
C LYS A 14 -4.13 -10.55 -4.81
N ASP A 15 -5.41 -10.40 -4.47
CA ASP A 15 -6.40 -9.72 -5.31
C ASP A 15 -6.98 -8.50 -4.57
N PRO A 16 -6.70 -7.26 -5.04
CA PRO A 16 -7.24 -6.03 -4.46
C PRO A 16 -8.77 -5.96 -4.48
N LEU A 17 -9.47 -6.76 -5.30
CA LEU A 17 -10.93 -6.84 -5.31
C LEU A 17 -11.51 -7.40 -4.00
N LEU A 18 -10.70 -8.13 -3.23
CA LEU A 18 -11.07 -8.65 -1.92
C LEU A 18 -11.11 -7.57 -0.84
N PHE A 19 -10.59 -6.37 -1.12
CA PHE A 19 -10.69 -5.25 -0.21
C PHE A 19 -12.12 -4.73 -0.15
N THR A 20 -12.66 -4.75 1.07
CA THR A 20 -14.00 -4.23 1.37
C THR A 20 -13.84 -2.80 1.88
N GLY A 21 -14.48 -1.84 1.21
CA GLY A 21 -14.38 -0.41 1.54
C GLY A 21 -14.81 -0.02 2.95
N LYS A 22 -15.31 -0.97 3.76
CA LYS A 22 -15.62 -0.79 5.19
C LYS A 22 -14.38 -0.68 6.08
N GLN A 23 -13.21 -1.15 5.63
CA GLN A 23 -11.96 -1.11 6.39
C GLN A 23 -10.82 -0.41 5.63
N ARG A 24 -11.11 0.74 5.00
CA ARG A 24 -10.10 1.50 4.24
C ARG A 24 -8.88 1.93 5.07
N SER A 25 -9.02 2.12 6.38
CA SER A 25 -7.91 2.54 7.25
C SER A 25 -6.88 1.43 7.55
N THR A 26 -7.22 0.17 7.31
CA THR A 26 -6.32 -0.98 7.55
C THR A 26 -5.93 -1.72 6.27
N GLN A 27 -6.52 -1.34 5.12
CA GLN A 27 -6.25 -1.95 3.82
C GLN A 27 -5.35 -1.01 3.00
N LEU A 28 -4.16 -1.50 2.69
CA LEU A 28 -3.12 -0.79 1.95
C LEU A 28 -2.79 -1.55 0.66
N VAL A 29 -2.62 -0.80 -0.42
CA VAL A 29 -2.00 -1.27 -1.67
C VAL A 29 -0.66 -0.56 -1.77
N VAL A 30 0.43 -1.32 -1.71
CA VAL A 30 1.78 -0.80 -1.92
C VAL A 30 2.12 -0.92 -3.39
N VAL A 31 2.36 0.20 -4.05
CA VAL A 31 2.69 0.27 -5.49
C VAL A 31 4.08 0.85 -5.69
N GLN A 32 4.72 0.50 -6.80
CA GLN A 32 5.91 1.21 -7.24
C GLN A 32 5.49 2.12 -8.39
N PRO A 33 5.26 3.43 -8.14
CA PRO A 33 4.90 4.33 -9.21
C PRO A 33 6.04 4.39 -10.23
N ASP A 34 5.74 4.07 -11.47
CA ASP A 34 6.67 4.22 -12.59
C ASP A 34 6.49 5.58 -13.25
N ALA A 35 7.55 6.12 -13.85
CA ALA A 35 7.50 7.46 -14.46
C ALA A 35 6.53 7.54 -15.66
N GLU A 36 6.22 6.39 -16.28
CA GLU A 36 5.37 6.23 -17.47
C GLU A 36 3.94 5.76 -17.13
N GLU A 37 3.67 5.31 -15.90
CA GLU A 37 2.37 4.72 -15.56
C GLU A 37 1.34 5.81 -15.24
N SER A 38 0.31 5.93 -16.07
CA SER A 38 -0.74 6.92 -15.86
C SER A 38 -1.42 6.73 -14.49
N HIS A 39 -1.53 7.81 -13.71
CA HIS A 39 -2.28 7.84 -12.44
C HIS A 39 -3.72 7.31 -12.54
N ALA A 40 -4.26 7.15 -13.75
CA ALA A 40 -5.58 6.58 -14.00
C ALA A 40 -5.72 5.15 -13.44
N GLY A 41 -4.67 4.31 -13.50
CA GLY A 41 -4.71 2.95 -12.96
C GLY A 41 -4.91 2.92 -11.44
N TYR A 42 -4.24 3.83 -10.73
CA TYR A 42 -4.31 3.91 -9.26
C TYR A 42 -5.65 4.46 -8.75
N ARG A 43 -6.35 5.31 -9.53
CA ARG A 43 -7.65 5.87 -9.11
C ARG A 43 -8.72 4.81 -8.82
N ALA A 44 -8.70 3.68 -9.51
CA ALA A 44 -9.63 2.59 -9.24
C ALA A 44 -9.32 1.91 -7.89
N LEU A 45 -8.04 1.79 -7.55
CA LEU A 45 -7.55 1.18 -6.31
C LEU A 45 -7.78 2.10 -5.10
N GLN A 46 -7.57 3.41 -5.25
CA GLN A 46 -7.84 4.44 -4.22
C GLN A 46 -9.30 4.43 -3.73
N LYS A 47 -10.25 4.00 -4.59
CA LYS A 47 -11.66 3.84 -4.18
C LYS A 47 -11.88 2.65 -3.25
N ARG A 48 -10.91 1.74 -3.10
CA ARG A 48 -11.06 0.50 -2.33
C ARG A 48 -10.16 0.47 -1.11
N ALA A 49 -8.94 0.99 -1.22
CA ALA A 49 -7.91 0.94 -0.19
C ALA A 49 -7.01 2.18 -0.28
N LEU A 50 -6.17 2.37 0.74
CA LEU A 50 -5.10 3.36 0.71
C LEU A 50 -4.01 2.90 -0.26
N VAL A 51 -3.68 3.72 -1.25
CA VAL A 51 -2.60 3.42 -2.20
C VAL A 51 -1.38 4.22 -1.76
N VAL A 52 -0.28 3.52 -1.49
CA VAL A 52 0.98 4.12 -1.02
C VAL A 52 2.14 3.62 -1.86
N SER A 53 3.18 4.45 -1.97
CA SER A 53 4.39 4.07 -2.68
C SER A 53 5.17 3.00 -1.91
N ARG A 54 6.03 2.28 -2.64
CA ARG A 54 6.99 1.32 -2.10
C ARG A 54 7.83 1.89 -0.96
N GLY A 55 8.15 3.19 -1.01
CA GLY A 55 8.95 3.88 0.00
C GLY A 55 8.38 3.71 1.41
N TRP A 56 7.05 3.79 1.55
CA TRP A 56 6.39 3.65 2.85
C TRP A 56 6.74 2.34 3.56
N LEU A 57 6.69 1.22 2.82
CA LEU A 57 7.00 -0.10 3.38
C LEU A 57 8.47 -0.18 3.76
N LEU A 58 9.37 0.29 2.89
CA LEU A 58 10.81 0.23 3.12
C LEU A 58 11.22 1.06 4.33
N ASP A 59 10.71 2.29 4.45
CA ASP A 59 11.05 3.19 5.54
C ASP A 59 10.43 2.73 6.86
N SER A 60 9.21 2.17 6.82
CA SER A 60 8.59 1.57 8.01
C SER A 60 9.37 0.37 8.53
N VAL A 61 9.87 -0.49 7.63
CA VAL A 61 10.68 -1.65 7.99
C VAL A 61 12.06 -1.22 8.48
N ALA A 62 12.72 -0.28 7.79
CA ALA A 62 14.06 0.19 8.13
C ALA A 62 14.13 0.87 9.51
N THR A 63 13.08 1.61 9.87
CA THR A 63 12.97 2.30 11.17
C THR A 63 12.25 1.50 12.24
N TYR A 64 11.71 0.32 11.88
CA TYR A 64 10.82 -0.49 12.71
C TYR A 64 9.70 0.34 13.37
N THR A 65 9.22 1.35 12.67
CA THR A 65 8.20 2.31 13.11
C THR A 65 7.23 2.54 11.97
N LEU A 66 5.93 2.47 12.24
CA LEU A 66 4.91 2.67 11.20
C LEU A 66 4.95 4.13 10.72
N GLN A 67 5.37 4.36 9.48
CA GLN A 67 5.47 5.70 8.91
C GLN A 67 4.09 6.28 8.59
N ASN A 68 4.00 7.62 8.57
CA ASN A 68 2.78 8.32 8.22
C ASN A 68 2.37 8.02 6.76
N VAL A 69 1.26 7.34 6.57
CA VAL A 69 0.78 6.93 5.23
C VAL A 69 0.49 8.11 4.30
N ASP A 70 0.11 9.27 4.84
CA ASP A 70 -0.27 10.44 4.03
C ASP A 70 0.92 11.04 3.26
N GLU A 71 2.14 10.86 3.78
CA GLU A 71 3.40 11.34 3.14
C GLU A 71 3.81 10.49 1.93
N TYR A 72 3.24 9.30 1.77
CA TYR A 72 3.61 8.33 0.74
C TYR A 72 2.45 7.97 -0.19
N ARG A 73 1.31 8.66 -0.10
CA ARG A 73 0.14 8.43 -0.95
C ARG A 73 0.45 8.68 -2.42
N VAL A 74 -0.09 7.82 -3.29
CA VAL A 74 -0.01 7.91 -4.77
C VAL A 74 -1.42 8.01 -5.32
#